data_AF-W1IW74-F1
#
_entry.id   AF-W1IW74-F1
#
_cell.length_a   1.000
_cell.length_b   1.000
_cell.length_c   1.000
_cell.angle_alpha   90.00
_cell.angle_beta   90.00
_cell.angle_gamma   90.00
#
_symmetry.space_group_name_H-M   'P 1'
#
loop_
_entity.id
_entity.type
_entity.pdbx_description
1 polymer ?
#
loop_
_entity_poly.entity_id
_entity_poly.type
_entity_poly.pdbx_seq_one_letter_code
_entity_poly.pdbx_strand_id
1 'polypeptide(L)'
;MKLLWNKSVLSSLLAVFFIQGCTSESFSPPMNGENIHFTATLPDELVALPISAMYRSKICRKERRTANMKSYSVPGFHHATYPLSIRQSNQVEANIPKEGGGKCDWKLSNITFEVKLKDTATIAPLIDNNFGFDTTFVIDGNAPQIFDGGYIKKTGDLNEEIILFPLLTKSFLSGNETSFYLIGKDDPLTYKTGLAKNINLNYTYIKQMLSIWTGRKNNDRPFMTYPNGDIVYGEVRPKYKMLMRILESRNSK
;
A
#
# COMPACT_ATOMS: atom_id res chain seq x y z
N MET A 1 30.01 -25.11 72.72
CA MET A 1 28.92 -24.14 72.87
C MET A 1 27.93 -24.38 71.75
N LYS A 2 26.72 -24.86 72.07
CA LYS A 2 25.68 -25.20 71.08
C LYS A 2 24.96 -23.91 70.66
N LEU A 3 24.94 -23.59 69.37
CA LEU A 3 24.07 -22.56 68.81
C LEU A 3 22.80 -23.24 68.30
N LEU A 4 21.70 -22.98 68.99
CA LEU A 4 20.37 -23.52 68.74
C LEU A 4 19.73 -22.82 67.54
N TRP A 5 19.22 -23.65 66.64
CA TRP A 5 18.23 -23.28 65.62
C TRP A 5 17.01 -22.60 66.25
N ASN A 6 16.49 -21.57 65.58
CA ASN A 6 15.11 -21.16 65.75
C ASN A 6 14.40 -21.18 64.39
N LYS A 7 13.38 -22.04 64.29
CA LYS A 7 12.38 -22.06 63.21
C LYS A 7 11.10 -21.48 63.79
N SER A 8 10.57 -20.41 63.20
CA SER A 8 9.12 -20.16 63.14
C SER A 8 8.83 -19.02 62.17
N VAL A 9 8.29 -19.34 60.98
CA VAL A 9 6.93 -18.97 60.50
C VAL A 9 6.81 -17.49 60.10
N LEU A 10 6.98 -17.17 58.82
CA LEU A 10 5.98 -17.14 57.73
C LEU A 10 5.23 -15.81 57.64
N SER A 11 5.11 -15.33 56.39
CA SER A 11 4.17 -14.33 55.90
C SER A 11 4.64 -12.88 55.99
N SER A 12 5.05 -12.30 54.86
CA SER A 12 4.16 -11.38 54.13
C SER A 12 4.89 -10.68 52.96
N LEU A 13 4.18 -10.61 51.83
CA LEU A 13 4.37 -9.70 50.69
C LEU A 13 5.57 -9.94 49.77
N LEU A 14 5.49 -11.04 49.00
CA LEU A 14 5.88 -11.01 47.59
C LEU A 14 4.99 -9.98 46.88
N ALA A 15 5.45 -8.74 46.76
CA ALA A 15 4.84 -7.77 45.86
C ALA A 15 5.17 -8.21 44.43
N VAL A 16 4.32 -9.08 43.87
CA VAL A 16 4.32 -9.38 42.44
C VAL A 16 3.91 -8.08 41.75
N PHE A 17 4.88 -7.34 41.25
CA PHE A 17 4.64 -6.31 40.26
C PHE A 17 4.03 -7.00 39.03
N PHE A 18 2.70 -7.07 38.99
CA PHE A 18 2.00 -7.21 37.73
C PHE A 18 2.21 -5.91 36.97
N ILE A 19 3.36 -5.82 36.30
CA ILE A 19 3.48 -4.97 35.13
C ILE A 19 2.48 -5.59 34.15
N GLN A 20 1.23 -5.11 34.15
CA GLN A 20 0.29 -5.37 33.07
C GLN A 20 0.80 -4.63 31.83
N GLY A 21 1.95 -5.08 31.33
CA GLY A 21 2.50 -4.71 30.05
C GLY A 21 1.69 -5.43 28.97
N CYS A 22 1.24 -4.65 28.00
CA CYS A 22 0.43 -5.07 26.86
C CYS A 22 -0.95 -5.62 27.24
N THR A 23 -1.93 -4.72 27.39
CA THR A 23 -3.28 -5.05 26.93
C THR A 23 -3.14 -5.44 25.46
N SER A 24 -3.21 -6.73 25.15
CA SER A 24 -3.25 -7.17 23.76
C SER A 24 -4.43 -6.47 23.10
N GLU A 25 -4.14 -5.58 22.15
CA GLU A 25 -5.12 -4.89 21.33
C GLU A 25 -5.75 -5.93 20.40
N SER A 26 -6.65 -6.76 20.94
CA SER A 26 -7.19 -7.92 20.24
C SER A 26 -7.89 -7.49 18.96
N PHE A 27 -7.58 -8.20 17.87
CA PHE A 27 -8.24 -8.06 16.59
C PHE A 27 -9.05 -9.34 16.36
N SER A 28 -10.37 -9.22 16.41
CA SER A 28 -11.30 -10.34 16.33
C SER A 28 -12.54 -9.86 15.58
N PRO A 29 -12.47 -9.86 14.24
CA PRO A 29 -13.62 -9.56 13.40
C PRO A 29 -14.80 -10.47 13.75
N PRO A 30 -16.04 -9.95 13.80
CA PRO A 30 -17.21 -10.76 14.06
C PRO A 30 -17.44 -11.75 12.91
N MET A 31 -17.80 -13.00 13.23
CA MET A 31 -17.98 -14.06 12.22
C MET A 31 -19.00 -13.71 11.13
N ASN A 32 -20.07 -12.99 11.49
CA ASN A 32 -21.14 -12.55 10.59
C ASN A 32 -21.08 -11.04 10.29
N GLY A 33 -19.87 -10.46 10.34
CA GLY A 33 -19.64 -9.05 10.03
C GLY A 33 -19.83 -8.73 8.55
N GLU A 34 -20.13 -7.45 8.25
CA GLU A 34 -20.04 -6.96 6.88
C GLU A 34 -18.60 -7.00 6.36
N ASN A 35 -18.44 -7.34 5.08
CA ASN A 35 -17.17 -7.31 4.40
C ASN A 35 -17.20 -6.33 3.22
N ILE A 36 -16.02 -5.90 2.80
CA ILE A 36 -15.76 -5.42 1.45
C ILE A 36 -15.35 -6.63 0.63
N HIS A 37 -16.06 -6.86 -0.46
CA HIS A 37 -15.73 -7.84 -1.48
C HIS A 37 -14.83 -7.16 -2.50
N PHE A 38 -13.57 -7.59 -2.56
CA PHE A 38 -12.60 -7.09 -3.51
C PHE A 38 -12.38 -8.11 -4.62
N THR A 39 -12.37 -7.65 -5.86
CA THR A 39 -11.90 -8.42 -7.02
C THR A 39 -10.99 -7.57 -7.89
N ALA A 40 -10.01 -8.22 -8.52
CA ALA A 40 -9.20 -7.59 -9.56
C ALA A 40 -8.90 -8.58 -10.68
N THR A 41 -9.01 -8.11 -11.92
CA THR A 41 -8.53 -8.79 -13.11
C THR A 41 -7.18 -8.20 -13.50
N LEU A 42 -6.18 -9.06 -13.73
CA LEU A 42 -4.80 -8.68 -14.02
C LEU A 42 -4.38 -9.22 -15.39
N PRO A 43 -3.47 -8.55 -16.10
CA PRO A 43 -2.79 -9.13 -17.24
C PRO A 43 -1.67 -10.07 -16.76
N ASP A 44 -1.26 -11.03 -17.59
CA ASP A 44 -0.33 -12.11 -17.22
C ASP A 44 1.06 -11.63 -16.79
N GLU A 45 1.44 -10.42 -17.22
CA GLU A 45 2.70 -9.77 -16.87
C GLU A 45 2.73 -9.23 -15.44
N LEU A 46 1.57 -9.03 -14.81
CA LEU A 46 1.48 -8.47 -13.46
C LEU A 46 1.19 -9.54 -12.41
N VAL A 47 1.71 -9.31 -11.21
CA VAL A 47 1.42 -10.09 -10.01
C VAL A 47 0.87 -9.16 -8.94
N ALA A 48 -0.15 -9.62 -8.23
CA ALA A 48 -0.72 -8.88 -7.10
C ALA A 48 -0.12 -9.34 -5.77
N LEU A 49 0.02 -8.39 -4.85
CA LEU A 49 0.35 -8.66 -3.45
C LEU A 49 -0.92 -8.75 -2.59
N PRO A 50 -0.86 -9.44 -1.44
CA PRO A 50 -1.96 -9.46 -0.48
C PRO A 50 -2.48 -8.06 -0.15
N ILE A 51 -3.79 -7.93 0.07
CA ILE A 51 -4.38 -6.63 0.41
C ILE A 51 -3.89 -6.19 1.78
N SER A 52 -3.36 -4.98 1.83
CA SER A 52 -3.01 -4.30 3.08
C SER A 52 -4.22 -3.53 3.58
N ALA A 53 -4.68 -3.83 4.79
CA ALA A 53 -5.82 -3.17 5.40
C ALA A 53 -5.40 -2.42 6.66
N MET A 54 -5.92 -1.20 6.77
CA MET A 54 -5.73 -0.34 7.92
C MET A 54 -7.02 -0.22 8.70
N TYR A 55 -6.99 -0.59 9.98
CA TYR A 55 -8.07 -0.38 10.93
C TYR A 55 -7.71 0.72 11.92
N ARG A 56 -8.71 1.49 12.35
CA ARG A 56 -8.56 2.56 13.34
C ARG A 56 -9.52 2.35 14.50
N SER A 57 -9.09 2.79 15.68
CA SER A 57 -9.91 2.75 16.89
C SER A 57 -9.98 4.12 17.55
N LYS A 58 -11.19 4.52 17.95
CA LYS A 58 -11.39 5.68 18.83
C LYS A 58 -11.22 5.32 20.31
N ILE A 59 -11.34 4.03 20.65
CA ILE A 59 -11.27 3.48 22.01
C ILE A 59 -9.81 3.27 22.42
N CYS A 60 -9.11 2.40 21.70
CA CYS A 60 -7.67 2.22 21.85
C CYS A 60 -6.99 3.37 21.15
N ARG A 61 -6.41 4.27 21.94
CA ARG A 61 -5.72 5.47 21.47
C ARG A 61 -4.23 5.31 21.69
N LYS A 62 -3.43 5.94 20.82
CA LYS A 62 -1.97 5.96 20.94
C LYS A 62 -1.52 7.35 21.36
N GLU A 63 -0.57 7.41 22.27
CA GLU A 63 0.08 8.66 22.65
C GLU A 63 1.14 9.02 21.61
N ARG A 64 1.18 10.29 21.23
CA ARG A 64 2.19 10.87 20.35
C ARG A 64 2.74 12.12 21.01
N ARG A 65 3.93 12.53 20.58
CA ARG A 65 4.56 13.76 21.06
C ARG A 65 4.70 14.75 19.92
N THR A 66 4.43 16.00 20.22
CA THR A 66 4.73 17.14 19.35
C THR A 66 6.24 17.43 19.36
N ALA A 67 6.70 18.33 18.47
CA ALA A 67 8.10 18.75 18.43
C ALA A 67 8.59 19.39 19.75
N ASN A 68 7.69 19.99 20.53
CA ASN A 68 8.00 20.52 21.87
C ASN A 68 7.74 19.49 23.00
N MET A 69 7.72 18.20 22.68
CA MET A 69 7.58 17.08 23.63
C MET A 69 6.26 17.04 24.41
N LYS A 70 5.25 17.83 24.01
CA LYS A 70 3.91 17.73 24.59
C LYS A 70 3.20 16.48 24.08
N SER A 71 2.66 15.71 25.01
CA SER A 71 1.86 14.54 24.68
C SER A 71 0.49 14.93 24.13
N TYR A 72 0.07 14.26 23.07
CA TYR A 72 -1.28 14.31 22.55
C TYR A 72 -1.73 12.91 22.14
N SER A 73 -3.04 12.68 22.15
CA SER A 73 -3.61 11.36 21.92
C SER A 73 -4.22 11.29 20.52
N VAL A 74 -3.86 10.27 19.75
CA VAL A 74 -4.43 9.98 18.43
C VAL A 74 -5.22 8.68 18.44
N PRO A 75 -6.20 8.49 17.54
CA PRO A 75 -6.80 7.18 17.32
C PRO A 75 -5.74 6.09 17.13
N GLY A 76 -5.95 4.92 17.74
CA GLY A 76 -5.12 3.75 17.53
C GLY A 76 -5.24 3.26 16.10
N PHE A 77 -4.26 2.44 15.69
CA PHE A 77 -4.23 1.83 14.37
C PHE A 77 -3.77 0.38 14.46
N HIS A 78 -4.36 -0.47 13.64
CA HIS A 78 -4.05 -1.90 13.49
C HIS A 78 -3.91 -2.22 12.00
N HIS A 79 -2.84 -2.91 11.63
CA HIS A 79 -2.60 -3.37 10.27
C HIS A 79 -2.96 -4.84 10.15
N ALA A 80 -3.71 -5.20 9.11
CA ALA A 80 -4.00 -6.58 8.78
C ALA A 80 -3.72 -6.83 7.29
N THR A 81 -3.33 -8.05 6.95
CA THR A 81 -3.08 -8.45 5.57
C THR A 81 -4.03 -9.57 5.19
N TYR A 82 -4.67 -9.45 4.03
CA TYR A 82 -5.62 -10.42 3.53
C TYR A 82 -5.04 -11.12 2.30
N PRO A 83 -4.82 -12.45 2.36
CA PRO A 83 -4.35 -13.20 1.20
C PRO A 83 -5.40 -13.18 0.09
N LEU A 84 -4.93 -13.21 -1.14
CA LEU A 84 -5.77 -13.27 -2.33
C LEU A 84 -6.09 -14.73 -2.68
N SER A 85 -7.34 -15.02 -2.99
CA SER A 85 -7.73 -16.27 -3.64
C SER A 85 -7.82 -16.05 -5.16
N ILE A 86 -7.50 -17.11 -5.92
CA ILE A 86 -7.62 -17.11 -7.37
C ILE A 86 -9.02 -17.61 -7.73
N ARG A 87 -9.81 -16.81 -8.42
CA ARG A 87 -11.16 -17.17 -8.90
C ARG A 87 -11.12 -17.77 -10.30
N GLN A 88 -10.31 -17.17 -11.17
CA GLN A 88 -10.02 -17.61 -12.54
C GLN A 88 -8.53 -17.32 -12.82
N SER A 89 -7.97 -17.83 -13.93
CA SER A 89 -6.52 -17.76 -14.24
C SER A 89 -5.88 -16.38 -14.02
N ASN A 90 -6.64 -15.31 -14.24
CA ASN A 90 -6.17 -13.92 -14.15
C ASN A 90 -7.03 -13.04 -13.22
N GLN A 91 -7.89 -13.63 -12.39
CA GLN A 91 -8.76 -12.90 -11.46
C GLN A 91 -8.47 -13.30 -10.02
N VAL A 92 -8.20 -12.31 -9.18
CA VAL A 92 -7.98 -12.45 -7.74
C VAL A 92 -9.13 -11.84 -6.96
N GLU A 93 -9.40 -12.37 -5.76
CA GLU A 93 -10.42 -11.85 -4.86
C GLU A 93 -9.99 -11.92 -3.39
N ALA A 94 -10.63 -11.13 -2.55
CA ALA A 94 -10.52 -11.19 -1.10
C ALA A 94 -11.75 -10.58 -0.42
N ASN A 95 -12.06 -11.07 0.79
CA ASN A 95 -13.09 -10.52 1.66
C ASN A 95 -12.42 -9.84 2.86
N ILE A 96 -12.67 -8.54 3.02
CA ILE A 96 -12.07 -7.72 4.06
C ILE A 96 -13.15 -7.29 5.05
N PRO A 97 -13.11 -7.71 6.33
CA PRO A 97 -14.09 -7.29 7.33
C PRO A 97 -14.10 -5.78 7.51
N LYS A 98 -15.29 -5.16 7.51
CA LYS A 98 -15.40 -3.74 7.83
C LYS A 98 -15.16 -3.47 9.32
N GLU A 99 -15.51 -4.43 10.16
CA GLU A 99 -15.29 -4.40 11.59
C GLU A 99 -14.21 -5.41 11.97
N GLY A 100 -13.12 -4.92 12.56
CA GLY A 100 -12.05 -5.71 13.17
C GLY A 100 -12.35 -6.11 14.61
N GLY A 101 -13.37 -5.51 15.23
CA GLY A 101 -13.90 -5.88 16.53
C GLY A 101 -12.86 -5.84 17.66
N GLY A 102 -12.95 -6.82 18.57
CA GLY A 102 -12.11 -6.90 19.75
C GLY A 102 -12.34 -5.78 20.76
N LYS A 103 -11.46 -5.67 21.76
CA LYS A 103 -11.59 -4.67 22.85
C LYS A 103 -11.48 -3.21 22.37
N CYS A 104 -10.89 -3.03 21.19
CA CYS A 104 -10.65 -1.72 20.61
C CYS A 104 -11.75 -1.28 19.64
N ASP A 105 -12.75 -2.11 19.34
CA ASP A 105 -13.76 -1.78 18.31
C ASP A 105 -13.09 -1.29 17.01
N TRP A 106 -12.17 -2.10 16.49
CA TRP A 106 -11.38 -1.75 15.31
C TRP A 106 -12.29 -1.56 14.09
N LYS A 107 -12.18 -0.43 13.38
CA LYS A 107 -12.97 -0.14 12.18
C LYS A 107 -12.10 0.06 10.96
N LEU A 108 -12.47 -0.52 9.84
CA LEU A 108 -11.72 -0.40 8.59
C LEU A 108 -11.67 1.06 8.12
N SER A 109 -10.46 1.56 7.88
CA SER A 109 -10.18 2.93 7.45
C SER A 109 -9.84 2.98 5.98
N ASN A 110 -8.94 2.11 5.53
CA ASN A 110 -8.59 1.97 4.13
C ASN A 110 -8.05 0.57 3.82
N ILE A 111 -8.09 0.21 2.54
CA ILE A 111 -7.36 -0.93 1.98
C ILE A 111 -6.47 -0.46 0.83
N THR A 112 -5.33 -1.12 0.65
CA THR A 112 -4.41 -0.89 -0.46
C THR A 112 -4.16 -2.20 -1.19
N PHE A 113 -4.29 -2.17 -2.51
CA PHE A 113 -3.97 -3.25 -3.42
C PHE A 113 -2.77 -2.84 -4.27
N GLU A 114 -1.70 -3.64 -4.23
CA GLU A 114 -0.47 -3.38 -4.95
C GLU A 114 -0.29 -4.43 -6.06
N VAL A 115 0.06 -3.97 -7.26
CA VAL A 115 0.48 -4.82 -8.37
C VAL A 115 1.93 -4.53 -8.75
N LYS A 116 2.67 -5.57 -9.16
CA LYS A 116 4.07 -5.47 -9.61
C LYS A 116 4.26 -6.17 -10.94
N LEU A 117 5.31 -5.80 -11.67
CA LEU A 117 5.75 -6.60 -12.81
C LEU A 117 6.28 -7.94 -12.31
N LYS A 118 5.78 -9.03 -12.88
CA LYS A 118 6.12 -10.40 -12.49
C LYS A 118 7.56 -10.77 -12.84
N ASP A 119 8.00 -10.42 -14.05
CA ASP A 119 9.34 -10.69 -14.53
C ASP A 119 9.98 -9.43 -15.14
N THR A 120 10.89 -8.83 -14.38
CA THR A 120 11.64 -7.64 -14.79
C THR A 120 12.61 -7.90 -15.91
N ALA A 121 13.06 -9.14 -16.12
CA ALA A 121 13.98 -9.49 -17.21
C ALA A 121 13.38 -9.23 -18.59
N THR A 122 12.04 -9.20 -18.68
CA THR A 122 11.31 -8.82 -19.90
C THR A 122 11.49 -7.35 -20.30
N ILE A 123 11.98 -6.49 -19.41
CA ILE A 123 12.22 -5.06 -19.63
C ILE A 123 13.72 -4.79 -19.82
N ALA A 124 14.54 -5.26 -18.89
CA ALA A 124 15.99 -5.13 -18.95
C ALA A 124 16.66 -6.30 -18.19
N PRO A 125 17.86 -6.76 -18.60
CA PRO A 125 18.52 -7.91 -17.98
C PRO A 125 18.80 -7.75 -16.48
N LEU A 126 18.99 -6.51 -16.02
CA LEU A 126 19.28 -6.18 -14.62
C LEU A 126 18.43 -4.99 -14.20
N ILE A 127 17.54 -5.22 -13.23
CA ILE A 127 16.74 -4.21 -12.53
C ILE A 127 16.94 -4.46 -11.04
N ASP A 128 17.52 -3.47 -10.36
CA ASP A 128 17.83 -3.54 -8.93
C ASP A 128 16.56 -3.41 -8.07
N ASN A 129 15.61 -2.59 -8.53
CA ASN A 129 14.37 -2.32 -7.79
C ASN A 129 13.14 -2.43 -8.69
N ASN A 130 12.17 -3.22 -8.24
CA ASN A 130 10.87 -3.41 -8.89
C ASN A 130 9.77 -2.76 -8.03
N PHE A 131 9.40 -1.53 -8.38
CA PHE A 131 8.36 -0.78 -7.68
C PHE A 131 6.99 -1.09 -8.27
N GLY A 132 6.03 -1.37 -7.38
CA GLY A 132 4.66 -1.64 -7.74
C GLY A 132 3.84 -0.39 -8.01
N PHE A 133 2.56 -0.60 -8.24
CA PHE A 133 1.54 0.43 -8.33
C PHE A 133 0.47 0.19 -7.27
N ASP A 134 0.29 1.17 -6.39
CA ASP A 134 -0.66 1.11 -5.30
C ASP A 134 -2.00 1.74 -5.71
N THR A 135 -3.08 1.00 -5.47
CA THR A 135 -4.44 1.51 -5.53
C THR A 135 -5.08 1.43 -4.15
N THR A 136 -5.38 2.60 -3.58
CA THR A 136 -5.88 2.74 -2.20
C THR A 136 -7.34 3.16 -2.19
N PHE A 137 -8.13 2.52 -1.33
CA PHE A 137 -9.56 2.77 -1.14
C PHE A 137 -9.80 3.25 0.28
N VAL A 138 -10.12 4.53 0.41
CA VAL A 138 -10.44 5.18 1.67
C VAL A 138 -11.92 5.03 1.96
N ILE A 139 -12.20 4.34 3.06
CA ILE A 139 -13.55 3.93 3.49
C ILE A 139 -14.06 4.87 4.57
N ASP A 140 -13.16 5.37 5.42
CA ASP A 140 -13.50 6.32 6.46
C ASP A 140 -13.18 7.78 6.07
N GLY A 141 -13.17 8.66 7.08
CA GLY A 141 -12.84 10.08 6.91
C GLY A 141 -11.35 10.40 6.99
N ASN A 142 -10.47 9.42 7.19
CA ASN A 142 -9.06 9.65 7.47
C ASN A 142 -8.20 9.49 6.21
N ALA A 143 -7.10 10.24 6.15
CA ALA A 143 -6.10 10.01 5.12
C ALA A 143 -5.42 8.63 5.29
N PRO A 144 -5.13 7.92 4.19
CA PRO A 144 -4.33 6.70 4.22
C PRO A 144 -2.87 7.02 4.54
N GLN A 145 -2.07 5.96 4.77
CA GLN A 145 -0.65 6.07 5.13
C GLN A 145 0.18 6.69 4.01
N ILE A 146 -0.06 6.24 2.78
CA ILE A 146 0.57 6.74 1.57
C ILE A 146 -0.49 7.61 0.89
N PHE A 147 -0.25 8.92 0.87
CA PHE A 147 -1.22 9.91 0.42
C PHE A 147 -0.52 11.16 -0.11
N ASP A 148 -0.94 11.62 -1.28
CA ASP A 148 -0.39 12.80 -1.95
C ASP A 148 -1.25 14.08 -1.74
N GLY A 149 -2.39 13.96 -1.05
CA GLY A 149 -3.34 15.06 -0.87
C GLY A 149 -4.62 14.94 -1.72
N GLY A 150 -4.64 14.04 -2.72
CA GLY A 150 -5.73 13.91 -3.69
C GLY A 150 -6.62 12.69 -3.49
N TYR A 151 -7.93 12.86 -3.64
CA TYR A 151 -8.87 11.74 -3.72
C TYR A 151 -9.74 11.82 -4.97
N ILE A 152 -9.95 10.68 -5.62
CA ILE A 152 -11.05 10.51 -6.55
C ILE A 152 -12.28 10.06 -5.74
N LYS A 153 -13.26 10.95 -5.60
CA LYS A 153 -14.51 10.63 -4.89
C LYS A 153 -15.39 9.73 -5.77
N LYS A 154 -15.72 8.54 -5.27
CA LYS A 154 -16.68 7.61 -5.88
C LYS A 154 -17.60 7.15 -4.76
N THR A 155 -18.92 7.25 -4.90
CA THR A 155 -19.83 6.87 -3.82
C THR A 155 -20.41 5.49 -4.11
N GLY A 156 -20.28 4.57 -3.15
CA GLY A 156 -20.80 3.20 -3.28
C GLY A 156 -19.81 2.27 -3.97
N ASP A 157 -20.34 1.20 -4.56
CA ASP A 157 -19.54 0.17 -5.21
C ASP A 157 -18.71 0.72 -6.36
N LEU A 158 -17.49 0.19 -6.51
CA LEU A 158 -16.50 0.71 -7.43
C LEU A 158 -16.19 -0.33 -8.50
N ASN A 159 -16.21 0.12 -9.76
CA ASN A 159 -15.74 -0.64 -10.91
C ASN A 159 -14.83 0.31 -11.72
N GLU A 160 -13.54 0.03 -11.77
CA GLU A 160 -12.57 0.92 -12.43
C GLU A 160 -11.62 0.14 -13.32
N GLU A 161 -11.31 0.74 -14.47
CA GLU A 161 -10.24 0.30 -15.35
C GLU A 161 -8.98 1.11 -15.06
N ILE A 162 -7.85 0.43 -14.90
CA ILE A 162 -6.56 1.03 -14.58
C ILE A 162 -5.57 0.64 -15.67
N ILE A 163 -5.18 1.62 -16.48
CA ILE A 163 -4.14 1.45 -17.49
C ILE A 163 -2.80 1.84 -16.90
N LEU A 164 -1.83 0.92 -16.98
CA LEU A 164 -0.46 1.09 -16.49
C LEU A 164 0.55 1.07 -17.64
N PHE A 165 1.56 1.92 -17.52
CA PHE A 165 2.66 2.05 -18.46
C PHE A 165 4.00 1.74 -17.79
N PRO A 166 4.93 1.08 -18.48
CA PRO A 166 6.25 0.81 -17.92
C PRO A 166 7.16 2.04 -17.95
N LEU A 167 7.90 2.25 -16.86
CA LEU A 167 9.01 3.20 -16.77
C LEU A 167 10.27 2.46 -16.30
N LEU A 168 11.35 2.59 -17.06
CA LEU A 168 12.70 2.21 -16.65
C LEU A 168 13.47 3.47 -16.25
N THR A 169 14.05 3.50 -15.05
CA THR A 169 14.91 4.60 -14.60
C THR A 169 16.34 4.13 -14.43
N LYS A 170 17.30 4.91 -14.90
CA LYS A 170 18.74 4.65 -14.74
C LYS A 170 19.38 5.81 -13.98
N SER A 171 19.86 5.58 -12.76
CA SER A 171 20.51 6.57 -11.91
C SER A 171 22.00 6.28 -11.76
N PHE A 172 22.86 7.24 -12.04
CA PHE A 172 24.32 7.03 -12.02
C PHE A 172 25.04 7.68 -10.82
N LEU A 173 24.33 8.51 -10.04
CA LEU A 173 24.95 9.32 -8.97
C LEU A 173 25.27 8.51 -7.69
N SER A 174 24.69 7.33 -7.51
CA SER A 174 24.83 6.53 -6.28
C SER A 174 24.92 5.03 -6.56
N GLY A 175 25.75 4.63 -7.53
CA GLY A 175 26.07 3.22 -7.77
C GLY A 175 25.43 2.56 -8.99
N ASN A 176 25.07 3.35 -10.02
CA ASN A 176 24.47 2.84 -11.27
C ASN A 176 23.24 1.96 -11.04
N GLU A 177 22.21 2.53 -10.43
CA GLU A 177 20.98 1.85 -10.09
C GLU A 177 19.98 1.88 -11.25
N THR A 178 19.38 0.73 -11.53
CA THR A 178 18.29 0.58 -12.50
C THR A 178 17.02 0.18 -11.76
N SER A 179 15.95 0.93 -11.94
CA SER A 179 14.67 0.65 -11.30
C SER A 179 13.54 0.60 -12.33
N PHE A 180 12.54 -0.21 -12.02
CA PHE A 180 11.30 -0.31 -12.78
C PHE A 180 10.14 0.26 -11.97
N TYR A 181 9.28 1.00 -12.64
CA TYR A 181 8.03 1.53 -12.09
C TYR A 181 6.87 1.25 -13.03
N LEU A 182 5.70 1.05 -12.44
CA LEU A 182 4.42 1.09 -13.13
C LEU A 182 3.82 2.49 -12.99
N ILE A 183 3.49 3.11 -14.12
CA ILE A 183 2.94 4.47 -14.18
C ILE A 183 1.45 4.40 -14.48
N GLY A 184 0.64 4.78 -13.50
CA GLY A 184 -0.80 4.97 -13.66
C GLY A 184 -1.18 6.46 -13.74
N LYS A 185 -2.49 6.70 -13.72
CA LYS A 185 -3.08 8.05 -13.84
C LYS A 185 -2.60 8.98 -12.73
N ASP A 186 -2.60 8.46 -11.51
CA ASP A 186 -2.12 9.08 -10.29
C ASP A 186 -1.29 8.01 -9.56
N ASP A 187 -0.25 8.41 -8.83
CA ASP A 187 0.64 7.52 -8.07
C ASP A 187 0.99 8.19 -6.73
N PRO A 188 0.32 7.82 -5.62
CA PRO A 188 -0.63 6.71 -5.47
C PRO A 188 -2.03 6.99 -6.07
N LEU A 189 -2.69 5.98 -6.61
CA LEU A 189 -4.09 6.11 -7.05
C LEU A 189 -5.03 5.91 -5.87
N THR A 190 -5.68 6.99 -5.40
CA THR A 190 -6.52 6.94 -4.20
C THR A 190 -7.98 7.28 -4.49
N TYR A 191 -8.85 6.31 -4.22
CA TYR A 191 -10.30 6.48 -4.24
C TYR A 191 -10.84 6.72 -2.84
N LYS A 192 -11.79 7.64 -2.71
CA LYS A 192 -12.61 7.77 -1.50
C LYS A 192 -13.99 7.19 -1.79
N THR A 193 -14.24 5.99 -1.27
CA THR A 193 -15.40 5.14 -1.61
C THR A 193 -16.54 5.25 -0.58
N GLY A 194 -16.20 5.45 0.69
CA GLY A 194 -17.18 5.52 1.78
C GLY A 194 -17.89 4.18 1.99
N LEU A 195 -19.16 4.08 1.57
CA LEU A 195 -20.04 2.95 1.86
C LEU A 195 -19.91 1.75 0.89
N ALA A 196 -18.80 1.64 0.14
CA ALA A 196 -18.60 0.55 -0.80
C ALA A 196 -18.73 -0.82 -0.12
N LYS A 197 -19.41 -1.73 -0.80
CA LYS A 197 -19.47 -3.16 -0.46
C LYS A 197 -18.64 -3.97 -1.45
N ASN A 198 -18.60 -3.53 -2.71
CA ASN A 198 -17.89 -4.20 -3.79
C ASN A 198 -16.86 -3.26 -4.42
N ILE A 199 -15.65 -3.78 -4.64
CA ILE A 199 -14.57 -3.10 -5.34
C ILE A 199 -14.08 -4.07 -6.42
N ASN A 200 -14.22 -3.67 -7.68
CA ASN A 200 -13.81 -4.47 -8.82
C ASN A 200 -12.85 -3.64 -9.69
N LEU A 201 -11.64 -4.17 -9.91
CA LEU A 201 -10.62 -3.51 -10.71
C LEU A 201 -10.32 -4.33 -11.96
N ASN A 202 -10.05 -3.64 -13.07
CA ASN A 202 -9.51 -4.24 -14.27
C ASN A 202 -8.22 -3.55 -14.65
N TYR A 203 -7.09 -4.26 -14.55
CA TYR A 203 -5.79 -3.73 -14.92
C TYR A 203 -5.45 -4.07 -16.36
N THR A 204 -4.97 -3.05 -17.07
CA THR A 204 -4.41 -3.19 -18.41
C THR A 204 -2.95 -2.71 -18.37
N TYR A 205 -2.01 -3.54 -18.79
CA TYR A 205 -0.60 -3.19 -18.86
C TYR A 205 -0.15 -3.02 -20.31
N ILE A 206 0.27 -1.81 -20.69
CA ILE A 206 0.65 -1.50 -22.08
C ILE A 206 2.18 -1.66 -22.22
N LYS A 207 2.64 -2.91 -22.33
CA LYS A 207 4.06 -3.28 -22.38
C LYS A 207 4.89 -2.50 -23.42
N GLN A 208 4.32 -2.23 -24.59
CA GLN A 208 4.97 -1.55 -25.73
C GLN A 208 5.14 -0.03 -25.55
N MET A 209 4.70 0.52 -24.43
CA MET A 209 4.74 1.94 -24.10
C MET A 209 5.80 2.24 -23.05
N LEU A 210 6.99 1.65 -23.20
CA LEU A 210 8.13 1.88 -22.30
C LEU A 210 8.69 3.30 -22.42
N SER A 211 8.65 4.01 -21.30
CA SER A 211 9.44 5.23 -21.08
C SER A 211 10.78 4.91 -20.42
N ILE A 212 11.80 5.69 -20.74
CA ILE A 212 13.13 5.55 -20.14
C ILE A 212 13.58 6.89 -19.57
N TRP A 213 13.75 6.94 -18.25
CA TRP A 213 14.44 8.05 -17.61
C TRP A 213 15.93 7.75 -17.47
N THR A 214 16.75 8.67 -17.97
CA THR A 214 18.20 8.61 -17.83
C THR A 214 18.63 9.73 -16.91
N GLY A 215 19.10 9.34 -15.72
CA GLY A 215 19.67 10.23 -14.73
C GLY A 215 20.97 10.86 -15.20
N ARG A 216 21.48 11.81 -14.43
CA ARG A 216 22.71 12.51 -14.74
C ARG A 216 23.89 11.54 -14.84
N LYS A 217 24.54 11.52 -16.00
CA LYS A 217 25.80 10.83 -16.23
C LYS A 217 26.86 11.90 -16.50
N ASN A 218 27.87 12.00 -15.64
CA ASN A 218 28.88 13.06 -15.73
C ASN A 218 28.25 14.48 -15.76
N ASN A 219 28.52 15.24 -16.83
CA ASN A 219 27.99 16.59 -17.04
C ASN A 219 26.69 16.64 -17.85
N ASP A 220 26.15 15.50 -18.25
CA ASP A 220 24.94 15.44 -19.07
C ASP A 220 23.69 15.73 -18.24
N ARG A 221 22.76 16.49 -18.82
CA ARG A 221 21.48 16.79 -18.20
C ARG A 221 20.60 15.54 -18.20
N PRO A 222 19.91 15.20 -17.10
CA PRO A 222 18.97 14.08 -17.09
C PRO A 222 17.80 14.34 -18.04
N PHE A 223 17.32 13.28 -18.66
CA PHE A 223 16.24 13.34 -19.66
C PHE A 223 15.33 12.11 -19.60
N MET A 224 14.12 12.28 -20.10
CA MET A 224 13.13 11.22 -20.29
C MET A 224 12.93 11.00 -21.79
N THR A 225 12.99 9.74 -22.22
CA THR A 225 12.60 9.30 -23.56
C THR A 225 11.21 8.66 -23.49
N TYR A 226 10.27 9.20 -24.27
CA TYR A 226 8.92 8.67 -24.40
C TYR A 226 8.84 7.55 -25.44
N PRO A 227 7.76 6.74 -25.45
CA PRO A 227 7.65 5.59 -26.35
C PRO A 227 7.69 5.96 -27.84
N ASN A 228 7.30 7.17 -28.22
CA ASN A 228 7.36 7.68 -29.59
C ASN A 228 8.74 8.23 -29.99
N GLY A 229 9.72 8.20 -29.09
CA GLY A 229 11.07 8.74 -29.31
C GLY A 229 11.27 10.18 -28.84
N ASP A 230 10.22 10.87 -28.39
CA ASP A 230 10.36 12.25 -27.89
C ASP A 230 11.24 12.30 -26.64
N ILE A 231 12.07 13.34 -26.55
CA ILE A 231 12.96 13.57 -25.42
C ILE A 231 12.57 14.85 -24.70
N VAL A 232 12.40 14.77 -23.38
CA VAL A 232 12.18 15.95 -22.52
C VAL A 232 13.21 16.00 -21.39
N TYR A 233 13.52 17.20 -20.93
CA TYR A 233 14.51 17.42 -19.88
C TYR A 233 13.86 17.87 -18.58
N GLY A 234 14.41 17.43 -17.44
CA GLY A 234 13.97 17.84 -16.10
C GLY A 234 12.78 17.09 -15.52
N GLU A 235 12.07 16.28 -16.32
CA GLU A 235 11.06 15.35 -15.81
C GLU A 235 11.72 14.07 -15.28
N VAL A 236 11.32 13.62 -14.08
CA VAL A 236 11.82 12.37 -13.46
C VAL A 236 10.85 11.20 -13.63
N ARG A 237 9.60 11.49 -13.99
CA ARG A 237 8.55 10.52 -14.31
C ARG A 237 7.76 11.00 -15.53
N PRO A 238 7.29 10.09 -16.39
CA PRO A 238 6.55 10.47 -17.58
C PRO A 238 5.16 10.96 -17.19
N LYS A 239 4.66 11.97 -17.90
CA LYS A 239 3.30 12.48 -17.70
C LYS A 239 2.29 11.49 -18.27
N TYR A 240 1.40 10.96 -17.43
CA TYR A 240 0.37 10.01 -17.84
C TYR A 240 -0.47 10.50 -19.04
N LYS A 241 -0.89 11.77 -19.03
CA LYS A 241 -1.65 12.37 -20.15
C LYS A 241 -0.88 12.36 -21.47
N MET A 242 0.45 12.45 -21.43
CA MET A 242 1.28 12.37 -22.64
C MET A 242 1.34 10.92 -23.15
N LEU A 243 1.50 9.94 -22.25
CA LEU A 243 1.48 8.52 -22.60
C LEU A 243 0.14 8.11 -23.25
N MET A 244 -0.99 8.57 -22.70
CA MET A 244 -2.31 8.31 -23.29
C MET A 244 -2.44 8.88 -24.71
N ARG A 245 -2.01 10.12 -24.95
CA ARG A 245 -2.02 10.71 -26.30
C ARG A 245 -1.16 9.92 -27.30
N ILE A 246 0.02 9.46 -26.86
CA ILE A 246 0.89 8.64 -27.71
C ILE A 246 0.19 7.30 -28.02
N LEU A 247 -0.45 6.66 -27.05
CA LEU A 247 -1.20 5.42 -27.25
C LEU A 247 -2.34 5.60 -28.26
N GLU A 248 -3.15 6.64 -28.11
CA GLU A 248 -4.26 6.97 -29.02
C GLU A 248 -3.77 7.24 -30.46
N SER A 249 -2.64 7.94 -30.61
CA SER A 249 -2.03 8.22 -31.91
C SER A 249 -1.48 6.98 -32.62
N ARG A 250 -1.16 5.91 -31.88
CA ARG A 250 -0.72 4.62 -32.44
C ARG A 250 -1.90 3.78 -32.90
N ASN A 251 -3.01 3.80 -32.17
CA ASN A 251 -4.20 3.00 -32.49
C ASN A 251 -5.03 3.57 -33.66
N SER A 252 -4.72 4.79 -34.10
CA SER A 252 -5.38 5.47 -35.23
C SER A 252 -4.65 5.31 -36.56
N LYS A 253 -3.54 4.56 -36.58
CA LYS A 253 -2.75 4.20 -37.76
C LYS A 253 -2.92 2.72 -38.06
#